data_AF-A0A0B8PJ48-F1
#
_entry.id   AF-A0A0B8PJ48-F1
#
_cell.length_a   1.000
_cell.length_b   1.000
_cell.length_c   1.000
_cell.angle_alpha   90.00
_cell.angle_beta   90.00
_cell.angle_gamma   90.00
#
_symmetry.space_group_name_H-M   'P 1'
#
loop_
_entity.id
_entity.type
_entity.pdbx_description
1 polymer ?
#
loop_
_entity_poly.entity_id
_entity_poly.type
_entity_poly.pdbx_seq_one_letter_code
_entity_poly.pdbx_strand_id
1 'polypeptide(L)'
;MHYTATDVDYNNILTTPSWEHWAGTDLYGRDNFARLVYGARISLSVGFLSVTIGVIAGTFLGVVAGYYGGILDAIIMRVADVLFAFPSFLLAIGIVAVLGGGIVNVIIAIAIFSTPMFARIVRSQTLSVLNSQYVRAAKTMGASSARIMFKHIIPSTVSSVLVYFTMRVGTRY
;
A
#
# COMPACT_ATOMS: atom_id res chain seq x y z
N MET A 1 3.75 15.30 -33.02
CA MET A 1 3.80 14.93 -31.58
C MET A 1 2.73 13.88 -31.27
N HIS A 2 2.79 12.72 -31.94
CA HIS A 2 1.83 11.62 -31.80
C HIS A 2 2.60 10.29 -31.85
N TYR A 3 3.57 10.11 -30.97
CA TYR A 3 4.20 8.81 -30.77
C TYR A 3 3.57 8.17 -29.54
N THR A 4 2.83 7.09 -29.74
CA THR A 4 2.32 6.23 -28.68
C THR A 4 3.50 5.47 -28.07
N ALA A 5 3.43 5.03 -26.81
CA ALA A 5 4.52 4.32 -26.12
C ALA A 5 5.00 3.03 -26.83
N THR A 6 4.24 2.55 -27.80
CA THR A 6 4.53 1.36 -28.63
C THR A 6 4.91 1.69 -30.06
N ASP A 7 4.74 2.94 -30.51
CA ASP A 7 5.02 3.32 -31.89
C ASP A 7 6.52 3.29 -32.13
N VAL A 8 6.89 2.67 -33.25
CA VAL A 8 8.28 2.46 -33.65
C VAL A 8 8.57 3.38 -34.82
N ASP A 9 9.57 4.24 -34.67
CA ASP A 9 10.15 5.00 -35.77
C ASP A 9 11.47 4.36 -36.23
N TYR A 10 11.39 3.58 -37.31
CA TYR A 10 12.55 2.89 -37.89
C TYR A 10 13.60 3.85 -38.45
N ASN A 11 13.25 5.11 -38.76
CA ASN A 11 14.20 6.09 -39.27
C ASN A 11 15.04 6.71 -38.14
N ASN A 12 14.57 6.61 -36.91
CA ASN A 12 15.17 7.24 -35.74
C ASN A 12 15.51 6.18 -34.68
N ILE A 13 16.47 5.30 -34.95
CA ILE A 13 16.95 4.28 -34.00
C ILE A 13 18.16 4.82 -33.21
N LEU A 14 18.16 4.61 -31.89
CA LEU A 14 19.24 5.04 -30.98
C LEU A 14 19.58 6.54 -31.10
N THR A 15 18.57 7.37 -31.36
CA THR A 15 18.80 8.80 -31.50
C THR A 15 18.90 9.46 -30.13
N THR A 16 19.80 10.44 -30.03
CA THR A 16 19.91 11.32 -28.86
C THR A 16 18.66 12.21 -28.73
N PRO A 17 18.42 12.84 -27.56
CA PRO A 17 17.29 13.74 -27.36
C PRO A 17 17.14 14.79 -28.48
N SER A 18 15.93 14.92 -29.02
CA SER A 18 15.56 15.86 -30.08
C SER A 18 14.16 16.44 -29.85
N TRP A 19 13.77 17.45 -30.63
CA TRP A 19 12.41 18.03 -30.55
C TRP A 19 11.31 17.05 -30.94
N GLU A 20 11.63 16.06 -31.77
CA GLU A 20 10.72 14.98 -32.15
C GLU A 20 10.70 13.86 -31.11
N HIS A 21 11.85 13.58 -30.47
CA HIS A 21 12.02 12.57 -29.42
C HIS A 21 12.70 13.16 -28.19
N TRP A 22 11.92 13.67 -27.24
CA TRP A 22 12.42 14.48 -26.11
C TRP A 22 13.44 13.76 -25.21
N ALA A 23 13.37 12.44 -25.13
CA ALA A 23 14.34 11.61 -24.40
C ALA A 23 15.09 10.63 -25.32
N GLY A 24 15.10 10.89 -26.63
CA GLY A 24 15.66 9.99 -27.64
C GLY A 24 14.84 8.71 -27.83
N THR A 25 15.38 7.79 -28.62
CA THR A 25 14.74 6.51 -28.93
C THR A 25 15.53 5.31 -28.44
N ASP A 26 14.86 4.18 -28.26
CA ASP A 26 15.50 2.91 -27.89
C ASP A 26 16.11 2.17 -29.10
N LEU A 27 16.65 0.98 -28.84
CA LEU A 27 17.20 0.04 -29.84
C LEU A 27 16.21 -0.36 -30.95
N TYR A 28 14.93 -0.08 -30.75
CA TYR A 28 13.84 -0.41 -31.66
C TYR A 28 13.17 0.84 -32.20
N GLY A 29 13.75 2.04 -32.05
CA GLY A 29 13.17 3.30 -32.54
C GLY A 29 11.94 3.77 -31.75
N ARG A 30 11.72 3.27 -30.53
CA ARG A 30 10.57 3.69 -29.70
C ARG A 30 10.92 4.91 -28.87
N ASP A 31 9.99 5.86 -28.76
CA ASP A 31 10.17 7.09 -27.99
C ASP A 31 10.30 6.79 -26.48
N ASN A 32 11.46 7.11 -25.90
CA ASN A 32 11.73 6.86 -24.48
C ASN A 32 10.87 7.72 -23.56
N PHE A 33 10.55 8.97 -23.95
CA PHE A 33 9.76 9.87 -23.14
C PHE A 33 8.31 9.36 -23.01
N ALA A 34 7.71 8.96 -24.13
CA ALA A 34 6.38 8.34 -24.15
C ALA A 34 6.33 7.08 -23.29
N ARG A 35 7.37 6.24 -23.34
CA ARG A 35 7.47 5.03 -22.51
C ARG A 35 7.63 5.34 -21.03
N LEU A 36 8.42 6.37 -20.68
CA LEU A 36 8.56 6.82 -19.29
C LEU A 36 7.23 7.33 -18.73
N VAL A 37 6.49 8.15 -19.48
CA VAL A 37 5.19 8.67 -19.06
C VAL A 37 4.17 7.54 -18.90
N TYR A 38 4.12 6.61 -19.86
CA TYR A 38 3.20 5.47 -19.79
C TYR A 38 3.55 4.52 -18.63
N GLY A 39 4.85 4.23 -18.45
CA GLY A 39 5.34 3.43 -17.32
C GLY A 39 5.06 4.10 -15.97
N ALA A 40 5.25 5.41 -15.86
CA ALA A 40 4.97 6.17 -14.66
C ALA A 40 3.49 6.06 -14.26
N ARG A 41 2.55 6.15 -15.22
CA ARG A 41 1.11 5.97 -14.96
C ARG A 41 0.81 4.60 -14.33
N ILE A 42 1.38 3.53 -14.87
CA ILE A 42 1.17 2.17 -14.35
C ILE A 42 1.77 2.05 -12.95
N SER A 43 3.03 2.45 -12.77
CA SER A 43 3.73 2.35 -11.49
C SER A 43 3.02 3.15 -10.38
N LEU A 44 2.56 4.36 -10.68
CA LEU A 44 1.80 5.18 -9.73
C LEU A 44 0.46 4.56 -9.37
N SER A 45 -0.27 4.04 -10.37
CA SER A 45 -1.57 3.39 -10.13
C SER A 45 -1.42 2.14 -9.26
N VAL A 46 -0.42 1.31 -9.55
CA VAL A 46 -0.12 0.09 -8.77
C VAL A 46 0.27 0.45 -7.35
N GLY A 47 1.22 1.37 -7.16
CA GLY A 47 1.65 1.79 -5.82
C GLY A 47 0.50 2.36 -5.00
N PHE A 48 -0.29 3.26 -5.58
CA PHE A 48 -1.40 3.89 -4.89
C PHE A 48 -2.51 2.90 -4.49
N LEU A 49 -2.94 2.03 -5.41
CA LEU A 49 -4.00 1.05 -5.14
C LEU A 49 -3.56 0.02 -4.10
N SER A 50 -2.34 -0.48 -4.22
CA SER A 50 -1.81 -1.49 -3.30
C SER A 50 -1.73 -0.97 -1.86
N VAL A 51 -1.19 0.24 -1.68
CA VAL A 51 -1.07 0.85 -0.35
C VAL A 51 -2.45 1.19 0.20
N THR A 52 -3.40 1.65 -0.63
CA THR A 52 -4.77 1.91 -0.20
C THR A 52 -5.45 0.65 0.35
N ILE A 53 -5.32 -0.48 -0.34
CA ILE A 53 -5.86 -1.77 0.13
C ILE A 53 -5.17 -2.19 1.43
N GLY A 54 -3.84 -2.06 1.50
CA GLY A 54 -3.08 -2.37 2.70
C GLY A 54 -3.45 -1.50 3.91
N VAL A 55 -3.76 -0.23 3.70
CA VAL A 55 -4.28 0.67 4.74
C VAL A 55 -5.63 0.19 5.25
N ILE A 56 -6.56 -0.13 4.35
CA ILE A 56 -7.91 -0.54 4.74
C ILE A 56 -7.85 -1.85 5.54
N ALA A 57 -7.17 -2.86 5.00
CA ALA A 57 -7.01 -4.15 5.65
C ALA A 57 -6.23 -4.03 6.97
N GLY A 58 -5.12 -3.30 6.97
CA GLY A 58 -4.29 -3.10 8.15
C GLY A 58 -5.00 -2.32 9.24
N THR A 59 -5.73 -1.25 8.90
CA THR A 59 -6.52 -0.48 9.87
C THR A 59 -7.58 -1.34 10.52
N PHE A 60 -8.33 -2.12 9.73
CA PHE A 60 -9.34 -3.04 10.25
C PHE A 60 -8.72 -4.06 11.21
N LEU A 61 -7.65 -4.75 10.80
CA LEU A 61 -6.96 -5.73 11.64
C LEU A 61 -6.34 -5.10 12.89
N GLY A 62 -5.78 -3.90 12.78
CA GLY A 62 -5.19 -3.17 13.90
C GLY A 62 -6.21 -2.74 14.94
N VAL A 63 -7.39 -2.24 14.51
CA VAL A 63 -8.48 -1.90 15.43
C VAL A 63 -9.00 -3.16 16.11
N VAL A 64 -9.22 -4.25 15.38
CA VAL A 64 -9.70 -5.52 15.94
C VAL A 64 -8.70 -6.07 16.96
N ALA A 65 -7.41 -6.13 16.60
CA ALA A 65 -6.34 -6.60 17.47
C ALA A 65 -6.23 -5.74 18.74
N GLY A 66 -6.19 -4.41 18.59
CA GLY A 66 -6.06 -3.48 19.72
C GLY A 66 -7.31 -3.41 20.60
N TYR A 67 -8.52 -3.59 20.04
CA TYR A 67 -9.77 -3.49 20.77
C TYR A 67 -10.10 -4.72 21.61
N TYR A 68 -9.99 -5.91 21.01
CA TYR A 68 -10.31 -7.15 21.71
C TYR A 68 -9.14 -7.68 22.53
N GLY A 69 -7.89 -7.39 22.11
CA GLY A 69 -6.70 -7.87 22.80
C GLY A 69 -6.58 -9.40 22.84
N GLY A 70 -5.79 -9.91 23.78
CA GLY A 70 -5.70 -11.33 24.10
C GLY A 70 -5.24 -12.21 22.92
N ILE A 71 -5.97 -13.30 22.68
CA ILE A 71 -5.60 -14.30 21.66
C ILE A 71 -5.73 -13.75 20.24
N LEU A 72 -6.79 -12.96 19.96
CA LEU A 72 -6.99 -12.36 18.64
C LEU A 72 -5.83 -11.45 18.26
N ASP A 73 -5.40 -10.62 19.22
CA ASP A 73 -4.23 -9.77 19.07
C ASP A 73 -2.96 -10.59 18.80
N ALA A 74 -2.71 -11.61 19.61
CA ALA A 74 -1.55 -12.49 19.45
C ALA A 74 -1.54 -13.18 18.08
N ILE A 75 -2.67 -13.67 17.57
CA ILE A 75 -2.76 -14.33 16.25
C ILE A 75 -2.50 -13.32 15.13
N ILE A 76 -3.19 -12.18 15.12
CA ILE A 76 -3.04 -11.16 14.06
C ILE A 76 -1.59 -10.69 14.00
N MET A 77 -0.98 -10.45 15.17
CA MET A 77 0.38 -9.93 15.26
C MET A 77 1.41 -11.01 14.94
N ARG A 78 1.14 -12.27 15.28
CA ARG A 78 1.99 -13.39 14.87
C ARG A 78 2.00 -13.54 13.34
N VAL A 79 0.85 -13.45 12.68
CA VAL A 79 0.78 -13.48 11.21
C VAL A 79 1.55 -12.31 10.60
N ALA A 80 1.40 -11.11 11.16
CA ALA A 80 2.16 -9.93 10.76
C ALA A 80 3.68 -10.13 10.90
N ASP A 81 4.13 -10.73 12.01
CA ASP A 81 5.54 -11.02 12.26
C ASP A 81 6.10 -12.07 11.30
N VAL A 82 5.31 -13.09 10.94
CA VAL A 82 5.68 -14.09 9.93
C VAL A 82 5.86 -13.44 8.55
N LEU A 83 4.97 -12.51 8.17
CA LEU A 83 5.10 -11.79 6.89
C LEU A 83 6.37 -10.93 6.84
N PHE A 84 6.79 -10.34 7.96
CA PHE A 84 8.03 -9.58 8.05
C PHE A 84 9.29 -10.41 8.22
N ALA A 85 9.17 -11.70 8.58
CA ALA A 85 10.33 -12.59 8.70
C ALA A 85 10.97 -12.90 7.34
N PHE A 86 10.21 -12.79 6.26
CA PHE A 86 10.70 -12.99 4.90
C PHE A 86 11.17 -11.67 4.28
N PRO A 87 12.25 -11.69 3.48
CA PRO A 87 12.58 -10.58 2.60
C PRO A 87 11.40 -10.24 1.67
N SER A 88 11.10 -8.95 1.52
CA SER A 88 9.92 -8.47 0.79
C SER A 88 9.86 -8.99 -0.65
N PHE A 89 11.00 -8.98 -1.35
CA PHE A 89 11.09 -9.45 -2.73
C PHE A 89 10.85 -10.96 -2.85
N LEU A 90 11.28 -11.76 -1.85
CA LEU A 90 11.08 -13.20 -1.85
C LEU A 90 9.60 -13.55 -1.71
N LEU A 91 8.91 -12.83 -0.82
CA LEU A 91 7.48 -12.97 -0.62
C LEU A 91 6.72 -12.53 -1.89
N ALA A 92 7.12 -11.42 -2.51
CA ALA A 92 6.53 -10.95 -3.76
C ALA A 92 6.68 -11.96 -4.91
N ILE A 93 7.87 -12.53 -5.10
CA ILE A 93 8.12 -13.58 -6.11
C ILE A 93 7.28 -14.81 -5.81
N GLY A 94 7.18 -15.23 -4.54
CA GLY A 94 6.34 -16.36 -4.14
C GLY A 94 4.85 -16.14 -4.44
N ILE A 95 4.32 -14.96 -4.12
CA ILE A 95 2.92 -14.62 -4.41
C ILE A 95 2.67 -14.61 -5.92
N VAL A 96 3.55 -13.99 -6.71
CA VAL A 96 3.40 -13.94 -8.17
C VAL A 96 3.55 -15.34 -8.80
N ALA A 97 4.41 -16.20 -8.24
CA ALA A 97 4.54 -17.58 -8.70
C ALA A 97 3.27 -18.41 -8.45
N VAL A 98 2.56 -18.16 -7.34
CA VAL A 98 1.31 -18.88 -7.00
C VAL A 98 0.09 -18.30 -7.72
N LEU A 99 -0.06 -16.97 -7.73
CA LEU A 99 -1.23 -16.29 -8.32
C LEU A 99 -1.11 -16.11 -9.84
N GLY A 100 0.10 -16.25 -10.39
CA GLY A 100 0.42 -15.97 -11.79
C GLY A 100 0.85 -14.52 -12.04
N GLY A 101 1.29 -14.25 -13.27
CA GLY A 101 1.64 -12.90 -13.71
C GLY A 101 0.41 -12.00 -13.87
N GLY A 102 0.57 -10.71 -13.63
CA GLY A 102 -0.47 -9.71 -13.89
C GLY A 102 -0.45 -8.54 -12.90
N ILE A 103 -0.94 -7.39 -13.35
CA ILE A 103 -0.96 -6.15 -12.55
C ILE A 103 -1.79 -6.35 -11.26
N VAL A 104 -2.91 -7.06 -11.35
CA VAL A 104 -3.78 -7.33 -10.19
C VAL A 104 -3.06 -8.14 -9.12
N ASN A 105 -2.32 -9.18 -9.51
CA ASN A 105 -1.60 -10.03 -8.58
C ASN A 105 -0.44 -9.30 -7.90
N VAL A 106 0.23 -8.41 -8.63
CA VAL A 106 1.24 -7.49 -8.06
C VAL A 106 0.59 -6.57 -7.02
N ILE A 107 -0.59 -6.01 -7.31
CA ILE A 107 -1.33 -5.17 -6.37
C ILE A 107 -1.65 -5.93 -5.08
N ILE A 108 -2.17 -7.15 -5.21
CA ILE A 108 -2.50 -8.02 -4.06
C ILE A 108 -1.24 -8.33 -3.25
N ALA A 109 -0.13 -8.68 -3.90
CA ALA A 109 1.13 -8.99 -3.23
C ALA A 109 1.63 -7.82 -2.36
N ILE A 110 1.64 -6.61 -2.93
CA ILE A 110 2.08 -5.39 -2.23
C ILE A 110 1.09 -5.01 -1.12
N ALA A 111 -0.22 -5.19 -1.34
CA ALA A 111 -1.23 -4.95 -0.32
C ALA A 111 -1.06 -5.86 0.90
N ILE A 112 -0.81 -7.16 0.69
CA ILE A 112 -0.53 -8.12 1.76
C ILE A 112 0.73 -7.69 2.53
N PHE A 113 1.78 -7.27 1.84
CA PHE A 113 3.03 -6.86 2.47
C PHE A 113 2.92 -5.57 3.30
N SER A 114 2.09 -4.62 2.86
CA SER A 114 1.89 -3.35 3.58
C SER A 114 0.94 -3.47 4.77
N THR A 115 0.02 -4.43 4.75
CA THR A 115 -1.01 -4.65 5.78
C THR A 115 -0.45 -4.77 7.22
N PRO A 116 0.57 -5.62 7.50
CA PRO A 116 1.18 -5.76 8.83
C PRO A 116 1.64 -4.45 9.47
N MET A 117 2.20 -3.54 8.68
CA MET A 117 2.72 -2.27 9.19
C MET A 117 1.58 -1.39 9.69
N PHE A 118 0.56 -1.21 8.85
CA PHE A 118 -0.63 -0.44 9.21
C PHE A 118 -1.37 -1.07 10.39
N ALA A 119 -1.49 -2.40 10.42
CA ALA A 119 -2.09 -3.11 11.56
C ALA A 119 -1.36 -2.84 12.88
N ARG A 120 -0.02 -2.84 12.87
CA ARG A 120 0.78 -2.58 14.08
C ARG A 120 0.63 -1.14 14.57
N ILE A 121 0.63 -0.17 13.66
CA ILE A 121 0.46 1.26 14.00
C ILE A 121 -0.95 1.50 14.54
N VAL A 122 -1.98 1.02 13.84
CA VAL A 122 -3.36 1.23 14.26
C VAL A 122 -3.66 0.49 15.56
N ARG A 123 -3.07 -0.69 15.79
CA ARG A 123 -3.14 -1.40 17.08
C ARG A 123 -2.57 -0.55 18.22
N SER A 124 -1.38 0.02 18.06
CA SER A 124 -0.74 0.81 19.13
C SER A 124 -1.57 2.06 19.48
N GLN A 125 -2.13 2.72 18.46
CA GLN A 125 -3.04 3.86 18.66
C GLN A 125 -4.35 3.44 19.31
N THR A 126 -4.92 2.32 18.88
CA THR A 126 -6.14 1.76 19.45
C THR A 126 -5.98 1.51 20.96
N LEU A 127 -4.85 0.91 21.37
CA LEU A 127 -4.53 0.71 22.78
C LEU A 127 -4.41 2.03 23.55
N SER A 128 -3.81 3.07 22.96
CA SER A 128 -3.71 4.39 23.57
C SER A 128 -5.10 5.02 23.78
N VAL A 129 -5.94 4.99 22.75
CA VAL A 129 -7.29 5.56 22.75
C VAL A 129 -8.21 4.83 23.72
N LEU A 130 -8.13 3.51 23.79
CA LEU A 130 -8.90 2.70 24.73
C LEU A 130 -8.58 2.98 26.19
N ASN A 131 -7.35 3.40 26.49
CA ASN A 131 -6.92 3.77 27.83
C ASN A 131 -7.27 5.20 28.22
N SER A 132 -7.79 6.01 27.29
CA SER A 132 -8.21 7.39 27.56
C SER A 132 -9.46 7.47 28.45
N GLN A 133 -9.55 8.56 29.23
CA GLN A 133 -10.68 8.77 30.15
C GLN A 133 -12.02 8.90 29.43
N TYR A 134 -12.07 9.54 28.27
CA TYR A 134 -13.32 9.75 27.53
C TYR A 134 -13.88 8.43 26.95
N VAL A 135 -13.02 7.52 26.47
CA VAL A 135 -13.47 6.20 26.00
C VAL A 135 -13.93 5.33 27.17
N ARG A 136 -13.25 5.40 28.31
CA ARG A 136 -13.68 4.70 29.54
C ARG A 136 -15.05 5.19 30.02
N ALA A 137 -15.27 6.51 30.03
CA ALA A 137 -16.56 7.11 30.36
C ALA A 137 -17.65 6.71 29.33
N ALA A 138 -17.34 6.69 28.04
CA ALA A 138 -18.28 6.25 27.02
C ALA A 138 -18.68 4.76 27.20
N LYS A 139 -17.73 3.89 27.60
CA LYS A 139 -18.01 2.49 27.93
C LYS A 139 -18.92 2.36 29.14
N THR A 140 -18.69 3.11 30.22
CA THR A 140 -19.55 3.06 31.41
C THR A 140 -20.95 3.59 31.15
N MET A 141 -21.10 4.52 30.21
CA MET A 141 -22.41 4.98 29.71
C MET A 141 -23.10 4.00 28.73
N GLY A 142 -22.56 2.79 28.53
CA GLY A 142 -23.19 1.75 27.71
C GLY A 142 -22.97 1.90 26.20
N ALA A 143 -21.95 2.63 25.75
CA ALA A 143 -21.62 2.69 24.32
C ALA A 143 -21.22 1.30 23.79
N SER A 144 -21.84 0.88 22.69
CA SER A 144 -21.52 -0.38 22.03
C SER A 144 -20.08 -0.41 21.48
N SER A 145 -19.50 -1.60 21.38
CA SER A 145 -18.14 -1.77 20.85
C SER A 145 -17.97 -1.19 19.45
N ALA A 146 -18.94 -1.42 18.56
CA ALA A 146 -18.95 -0.84 17.22
C ALA A 146 -18.95 0.70 17.27
N ARG A 147 -19.75 1.32 18.15
CA ARG A 147 -19.78 2.77 18.31
C ARG A 147 -18.42 3.30 18.78
N ILE A 148 -17.74 2.60 19.67
CA ILE A 148 -16.40 3.00 20.14
C ILE A 148 -15.38 2.89 19.00
N MET A 149 -15.38 1.77 18.27
CA MET A 149 -14.47 1.54 17.15
C MET A 149 -14.64 2.58 16.04
N PHE A 150 -15.85 2.78 15.53
CA PHE A 150 -16.08 3.66 14.38
C PHE A 150 -16.13 5.14 14.73
N LYS A 151 -16.55 5.52 15.95
CA LYS A 151 -16.76 6.93 16.32
C LYS A 151 -15.62 7.53 17.15
N HIS A 152 -14.77 6.71 17.77
CA HIS A 152 -13.67 7.18 18.61
C HIS A 152 -12.32 6.69 18.11
N ILE A 153 -12.18 5.38 17.86
CA ILE A 153 -10.88 4.79 17.51
C ILE A 153 -10.49 5.12 16.07
N ILE A 154 -11.27 4.70 15.07
CA ILE A 154 -10.93 4.92 13.66
C ILE A 154 -10.63 6.40 13.37
N PRO A 155 -11.48 7.37 13.77
CA PRO A 155 -11.21 8.79 13.55
C PRO A 155 -9.89 9.27 14.17
N SER A 156 -9.54 8.76 15.37
CA SER A 156 -8.28 9.13 16.03
C SER A 156 -7.03 8.61 15.31
N THR A 157 -7.16 7.51 14.55
CA THR A 157 -6.03 6.91 13.83
C THR A 157 -5.78 7.53 12.45
N VAL A 158 -6.75 8.26 11.90
CA VAL A 158 -6.68 8.84 10.54
C VAL A 158 -5.42 9.67 10.34
N SER A 159 -5.08 10.55 11.29
CA SER A 159 -3.91 11.43 11.16
C SER A 159 -2.61 10.66 11.00
N SER A 160 -2.39 9.62 11.80
CA SER A 160 -1.17 8.82 11.70
C SER A 160 -1.19 7.89 10.50
N VAL A 161 -2.33 7.28 10.19
CA VAL A 161 -2.48 6.46 8.99
C VAL A 161 -2.17 7.28 7.73
N LEU A 162 -2.62 8.53 7.66
CA LEU A 162 -2.33 9.42 6.52
C LEU A 162 -0.84 9.74 6.37
N VAL A 163 -0.15 10.04 7.47
CA VAL A 163 1.31 10.29 7.45
C VAL A 163 2.07 9.05 6.96
N TYR A 164 1.69 7.87 7.45
CA TYR A 164 2.32 6.64 7.00
C TYR A 164 1.94 6.25 5.57
N PHE A 165 0.70 6.54 5.15
CA PHE A 165 0.24 6.34 3.79
C PHE A 165 1.08 7.13 2.79
N THR A 166 1.29 8.42 3.02
CA THR A 166 2.10 9.25 2.11
C THR A 166 3.55 8.76 2.06
N MET A 167 4.13 8.39 3.20
CA MET A 167 5.48 7.82 3.25
C MET A 167 5.57 6.50 2.46
N ARG A 168 4.54 5.66 2.56
CA ARG A 168 4.47 4.35 1.89
C ARG A 168 4.24 4.46 0.39
N VAL A 169 3.47 5.44 -0.08
CA VAL A 169 3.31 5.72 -1.52
C VAL A 169 4.60 6.24 -2.13
N GLY A 170 5.41 6.99 -1.37
CA GLY A 170 6.71 7.51 -1.84
C GLY A 170 7.89 6.53 -1.75
N THR A 171 7.73 5.40 -1.08
CA THR A 171 8.82 4.42 -0.90
C THR A 171 8.87 3.45 -2.08
N ARG A 172 10.07 3.20 -2.62
CA ARG A 172 10.31 2.22 -3.68
C ARG A 172 10.29 0.79 -3.09
N TYR A 173 9.48 -0.09 -3.66
CA TYR A 173 9.43 -1.54 -3.35
C TYR A 173 10.24 -2.35 -4.34
#